data_AF-A0A397EV45-F1
#
_entry.id   AF-A0A397EV45-F1
#
_cell.length_a   1.000
_cell.length_b   1.000
_cell.length_c   1.000
_cell.angle_alpha   90.00
_cell.angle_beta   90.00
_cell.angle_gamma   90.00
#
_symmetry.space_group_name_H-M   'P 1'
#
loop_
_entity.id
_entity.type
_entity.pdbx_description
1 polymer ?
#
loop_
_entity_poly.entity_id
_entity_poly.type
_entity_poly.pdbx_seq_one_letter_code
_entity_poly.pdbx_strand_id
1 'polypeptide(L)'
;MLETLQREVQKWRDVHDRDISEMDQLKNENKRIKDAYTAAGASFAALNQHNKQQSKANLRLMSTHAALIKSQEEKMKKYQRQVADLKDELKLVKGSNGIGLEETASEFKALLLTCHDSVVMDLLQPKVSATAAPLFKRVSYDLSDDQFTFNEANDPFAHVLVQTVAASVEPFGAHLSRANFVMLMEGVAEGVADAVDAMIGTKTFNQLGAMQLDKEVRVLAACFGDKCHHSPRHDHTFAPLRQTALVLNVDSPEDVVEIFGRPTKGVEWKLSKQRVVDLMHLRVDFSTAAVAAVKF
;
A
#
# COMPACT_ATOMS: atom_id res chain seq x y z
N MET A 1 34.43 87.89 -92.96
CA MET A 1 33.93 88.85 -91.93
C MET A 1 32.43 88.63 -91.67
N LEU A 2 31.58 88.50 -92.70
CA LEU A 2 30.13 88.23 -92.54
C LEU A 2 29.78 86.83 -92.01
N GLU A 3 30.42 85.75 -92.49
CA GLU A 3 30.16 84.39 -92.00
C GLU A 3 30.59 84.17 -90.54
N THR A 4 31.59 84.90 -90.07
CA THR A 4 32.10 84.82 -88.69
C THR A 4 31.08 85.38 -87.71
N LEU A 5 30.47 86.54 -88.05
CA LEU A 5 29.40 87.16 -87.29
C LEU A 5 28.12 86.31 -87.27
N GLN A 6 27.75 85.66 -88.38
CA GLN A 6 26.58 84.77 -88.41
C GLN A 6 26.78 83.53 -87.52
N ARG A 7 27.96 82.91 -87.53
CA ARG A 7 28.30 81.81 -86.61
C ARG A 7 28.26 82.25 -85.15
N GLU A 8 28.71 83.47 -84.86
CA GLU A 8 28.73 84.01 -83.51
C GLU A 8 27.31 84.34 -83.00
N VAL A 9 26.45 84.92 -83.84
CA VAL A 9 25.02 85.12 -83.54
C VAL A 9 24.30 83.79 -83.33
N GLN A 10 24.55 82.76 -84.16
CA GLN A 10 23.95 81.44 -83.96
C GLN A 10 24.42 80.81 -82.65
N LYS A 11 25.72 80.90 -82.34
CA LYS A 11 26.28 80.44 -81.06
C LYS A 11 25.62 81.16 -79.87
N TRP A 12 25.40 82.47 -79.95
CA TRP A 12 24.72 83.23 -78.91
C TRP A 12 23.23 82.88 -78.78
N ARG A 13 22.53 82.56 -79.88
CA ARG A 13 21.15 82.02 -79.83
C ARG A 13 21.10 80.65 -79.19
N ASP A 14 22.01 79.74 -79.57
CA ASP A 14 22.09 78.40 -78.98
C ASP A 14 22.48 78.45 -77.49
N VAL A 15 23.26 79.45 -77.06
CA VAL A 15 23.52 79.72 -75.64
C VAL A 15 22.26 80.25 -74.96
N HIS A 16 21.58 81.24 -75.55
CA HIS A 16 20.36 81.80 -74.99
C HIS A 16 19.23 80.78 -74.82
N ASP A 17 19.01 79.92 -75.81
CA ASP A 17 17.99 78.86 -75.75
C ASP A 17 18.36 77.79 -74.72
N ARG A 18 19.66 77.49 -74.55
CA ARG A 18 20.15 76.63 -73.46
C ARG A 18 19.92 77.25 -72.10
N ASP A 19 20.26 78.53 -71.93
CA ASP A 19 20.07 79.27 -70.68
C ASP A 19 18.58 79.33 -70.31
N ILE A 20 17.68 79.55 -71.29
CA ILE A 20 16.23 79.51 -71.07
C ILE A 20 15.78 78.12 -70.61
N SER A 21 16.25 77.06 -71.29
CA SER A 21 15.92 75.69 -70.90
C SER A 21 16.42 75.34 -69.50
N GLU A 22 17.62 75.79 -69.13
CA GLU A 22 18.19 75.63 -67.79
C GLU A 22 17.40 76.43 -66.75
N MET A 23 16.99 77.64 -67.09
CA MET A 23 16.15 78.51 -66.24
C MET A 23 14.80 77.87 -65.93
N ASP A 24 14.16 77.23 -66.92
CA ASP A 24 12.90 76.52 -66.72
C ASP A 24 13.10 75.19 -65.95
N GLN A 25 14.22 74.50 -66.12
CA GLN A 25 14.59 73.36 -65.28
C GLN A 25 14.76 73.77 -63.81
N LEU A 26 15.52 74.84 -63.54
CA LEU A 26 15.73 75.37 -62.19
C LEU A 26 14.44 75.85 -61.53
N LYS A 27 13.51 76.43 -62.29
CA LYS A 27 12.15 76.75 -61.81
C LYS A 27 11.40 75.50 -61.36
N ASN A 28 11.44 74.44 -62.18
CA ASN A 28 10.77 73.18 -61.86
C ASN A 28 11.40 72.49 -60.65
N GLU A 29 12.73 72.51 -60.52
CA GLU A 29 13.44 71.99 -59.36
C GLU A 29 13.12 72.79 -58.09
N ASN A 30 13.14 74.12 -58.15
CA ASN A 30 12.73 74.96 -57.02
C ASN A 30 11.29 74.70 -56.59
N LYS A 31 10.38 74.49 -57.55
CA LYS A 31 8.99 74.11 -57.25
C LYS A 31 8.93 72.74 -56.54
N ARG A 32 9.63 71.74 -57.07
CA ARG A 32 9.72 70.40 -56.45
C ARG A 32 10.31 70.46 -55.03
N ILE A 33 11.35 71.26 -54.83
CA ILE A 33 11.97 71.47 -53.51
C ILE A 33 10.95 72.10 -52.56
N LYS A 34 10.24 73.15 -52.99
CA LYS A 34 9.21 73.82 -52.18
C LYS A 34 8.07 72.89 -51.80
N ASP A 35 7.62 72.06 -52.73
CA ASP A 35 6.59 71.05 -52.50
C ASP A 35 7.09 69.96 -51.54
N ALA A 36 8.35 69.51 -51.70
CA ALA A 36 9.00 68.55 -50.80
C ALA A 36 9.16 69.10 -49.36
N TYR A 37 9.56 70.37 -49.20
CA TYR A 37 9.64 71.02 -47.89
C TYR A 37 8.27 71.12 -47.20
N THR A 38 7.23 71.44 -47.99
CA THR A 38 5.86 71.52 -47.48
C THR A 38 5.35 70.14 -47.05
N ALA A 39 5.60 69.12 -47.88
CA ALA A 39 5.26 67.72 -47.58
C ALA A 39 6.03 67.19 -46.35
N ALA A 40 7.31 67.55 -46.21
CA ALA A 40 8.11 67.20 -45.04
C ALA A 40 7.56 67.88 -43.77
N GLY A 41 7.19 69.15 -43.84
CA GLY A 41 6.55 69.87 -42.73
C GLY A 41 5.23 69.23 -42.28
N ALA A 42 4.37 68.84 -43.23
CA ALA A 42 3.14 68.11 -42.95
C ALA A 42 3.41 66.74 -42.30
N SER A 43 4.44 66.02 -42.78
CA SER A 43 4.87 64.73 -42.24
C SER A 43 5.39 64.85 -40.80
N PHE A 44 6.20 65.87 -40.49
CA PHE A 44 6.66 66.14 -39.12
C PHE A 44 5.51 66.50 -38.17
N ALA A 45 4.55 67.30 -38.63
CA ALA A 45 3.36 67.63 -37.84
C ALA A 45 2.53 66.38 -37.53
N ALA A 46 2.32 65.50 -38.53
CA ALA A 46 1.65 64.23 -38.37
C ALA A 46 2.40 63.29 -37.40
N LEU A 47 3.73 63.22 -37.51
CA LEU A 47 4.57 62.42 -36.62
C LEU A 47 4.50 62.93 -35.16
N ASN A 48 4.54 64.24 -34.96
CA ASN A 48 4.42 64.84 -33.63
C ASN A 48 3.03 64.58 -33.02
N GLN A 49 1.98 64.66 -33.84
CA GLN A 49 0.61 64.32 -33.41
C GLN A 49 0.49 62.83 -33.06
N HIS A 50 1.07 61.94 -33.87
CA HIS A 50 1.12 60.50 -33.60
C HIS A 50 1.86 60.19 -32.30
N ASN A 51 3.04 60.77 -32.07
CA ASN A 51 3.78 60.62 -30.81
C ASN A 51 2.96 61.09 -29.60
N LYS A 52 2.25 62.22 -29.72
CA LYS A 52 1.37 62.72 -28.65
C LYS A 52 0.21 61.77 -28.37
N GLN A 53 -0.39 61.18 -29.41
CA GLN A 53 -1.44 60.17 -29.26
C GLN A 53 -0.92 58.88 -28.63
N GLN A 54 0.25 58.40 -29.06
CA GLN A 54 0.90 57.21 -28.52
C GLN A 54 1.24 57.38 -27.03
N SER A 55 1.79 58.53 -26.62
CA SER A 55 2.04 58.83 -25.20
C SER A 55 0.77 58.81 -24.36
N LYS A 56 -0.35 59.35 -24.88
CA LYS A 56 -1.65 59.29 -24.21
C LYS A 56 -2.18 57.86 -24.11
N ALA A 57 -2.02 57.05 -25.15
CA ALA A 57 -2.42 55.65 -25.15
C ALA A 57 -1.61 54.83 -24.14
N ASN A 58 -0.28 55.04 -24.09
CA ASN A 58 0.61 54.40 -23.12
C ASN A 58 0.23 54.74 -21.67
N LEU A 59 -0.11 56.01 -21.39
CA LEU A 59 -0.54 56.42 -20.05
C LEU A 59 -1.86 55.76 -19.64
N ARG A 60 -2.82 55.64 -20.56
CA ARG A 60 -4.09 54.91 -20.33
C ARG A 60 -3.86 53.43 -20.10
N LEU A 61 -2.98 52.80 -20.87
CA LEU A 61 -2.63 51.39 -20.70
C LEU A 61 -2.05 51.15 -19.30
N MET A 62 -1.10 51.99 -18.89
CA MET A 62 -0.49 51.92 -17.56
C MET A 62 -1.52 52.05 -16.44
N SER A 63 -2.46 53.00 -16.54
CA SER A 63 -3.49 53.16 -15.51
C SER A 63 -4.47 51.97 -15.48
N THR A 64 -4.85 51.42 -16.63
CA THR A 64 -5.68 50.20 -16.68
C THR A 64 -4.95 48.98 -16.12
N HIS A 65 -3.66 48.83 -16.38
CA HIS A 65 -2.85 47.75 -15.85
C HIS A 65 -2.70 47.85 -14.33
N ALA A 66 -2.46 49.06 -13.80
CA ALA A 66 -2.39 49.30 -12.37
C ALA A 66 -3.72 48.99 -11.66
N ALA A 67 -4.85 49.37 -12.25
CA ALA A 67 -6.18 49.04 -11.71
C ALA A 67 -6.45 47.52 -11.74
N LEU A 68 -6.02 46.83 -12.80
CA LEU A 68 -6.14 45.38 -12.91
C LEU A 68 -5.30 44.66 -11.85
N ILE A 69 -4.04 45.05 -11.66
CA ILE A 69 -3.17 44.52 -10.61
C ILE A 69 -3.84 44.66 -9.25
N LYS A 70 -4.29 45.87 -8.90
CA LYS A 70 -4.95 46.13 -7.62
C LYS A 70 -6.20 45.27 -7.43
N SER A 71 -7.02 45.12 -8.48
CA SER A 71 -8.20 44.26 -8.45
C SER A 71 -7.83 42.78 -8.26
N GLN A 72 -6.76 42.31 -8.91
CA GLN A 72 -6.27 40.93 -8.76
C GLN A 72 -5.72 40.69 -7.35
N GLU A 73 -4.95 41.62 -6.78
CA GLU A 73 -4.44 41.56 -5.41
C GLU A 73 -5.57 41.48 -4.38
N GLU A 74 -6.62 42.30 -4.54
CA GLU A 74 -7.80 42.27 -3.68
C GLU A 74 -8.54 40.92 -3.77
N LYS A 75 -8.69 40.36 -4.98
CA LYS A 75 -9.27 39.02 -5.17
C LYS A 75 -8.42 37.94 -4.52
N MET A 76 -7.09 37.99 -4.72
CA MET A 76 -6.16 37.05 -4.09
C MET A 76 -6.26 37.09 -2.57
N LYS A 77 -6.33 38.30 -1.99
CA LYS A 77 -6.49 38.48 -0.54
C LYS A 77 -7.82 37.92 -0.03
N LYS A 78 -8.91 38.05 -0.80
CA LYS A 78 -10.21 37.44 -0.45
C LYS A 78 -10.13 35.91 -0.49
N TYR A 79 -9.53 35.33 -1.53
CA TYR A 79 -9.35 33.88 -1.62
C TYR A 79 -8.47 33.34 -0.51
N GLN A 80 -7.38 34.02 -0.17
CA GLN A 80 -6.51 33.63 0.95
C GLN A 80 -7.27 33.59 2.28
N ARG A 81 -8.16 34.56 2.53
CA ARG A 81 -9.01 34.56 3.73
C ARG A 81 -10.00 33.40 3.73
N GLN A 82 -10.72 33.18 2.62
CA GLN A 82 -11.65 32.05 2.50
C GLN A 82 -10.96 30.70 2.72
N VAL A 83 -9.75 30.53 2.20
CA VAL A 83 -8.95 29.31 2.41
C VAL A 83 -8.52 29.15 3.87
N ALA A 84 -8.22 30.26 4.56
CA ALA A 84 -7.91 30.21 5.99
C ALA A 84 -9.14 29.81 6.82
N ASP A 85 -10.28 30.45 6.57
CA ASP A 85 -11.54 30.17 7.27
C ASP A 85 -11.97 28.71 7.08
N LEU A 86 -11.94 28.19 5.85
CA LEU A 86 -12.25 26.78 5.54
C LEU A 86 -11.28 25.80 6.22
N LYS A 87 -10.00 26.16 6.37
CA LYS A 87 -9.01 25.32 7.07
C LYS A 87 -9.32 25.24 8.57
N ASP A 88 -9.75 26.34 9.16
CA ASP A 88 -10.10 26.39 10.58
C ASP A 88 -11.41 25.65 10.86
N GLU A 89 -12.42 25.78 10.00
CA GLU A 89 -13.64 24.96 10.05
C GLU A 89 -13.33 23.45 9.95
N LEU A 90 -12.45 23.06 9.01
CA LEU A 90 -12.06 21.65 8.85
C LEU A 90 -11.33 21.11 10.08
N LYS A 91 -10.46 21.91 10.71
CA LYS A 91 -9.81 21.54 11.97
C LYS A 91 -10.82 21.36 13.10
N LEU A 92 -11.80 22.26 13.20
CA LEU A 92 -12.82 22.21 14.24
C LEU A 92 -13.70 20.96 14.09
N VAL A 93 -14.13 20.62 12.87
CA VAL A 93 -14.92 19.42 12.58
C VAL A 93 -14.12 18.14 12.87
N LYS A 94 -12.84 18.09 12.49
CA LYS A 94 -11.97 16.94 12.79
C LYS A 94 -11.72 16.79 14.29
N GLY A 95 -11.47 17.89 15.00
CA GLY A 95 -11.19 17.87 16.44
C GLY A 95 -12.40 17.51 17.29
N SER A 96 -13.60 17.95 16.92
CA SER A 96 -14.82 17.71 17.71
C SER A 96 -15.48 16.36 17.43
N ASN A 97 -15.58 15.95 16.16
CA ASN A 97 -16.35 14.75 15.77
C ASN A 97 -15.46 13.59 15.30
N GLY A 98 -14.30 13.90 14.71
CA GLY A 98 -13.39 12.87 14.17
C GLY A 98 -12.68 12.08 15.28
N ILE A 99 -12.18 12.79 16.29
CA ILE A 99 -11.45 12.19 17.42
C ILE A 99 -12.38 11.29 18.25
N GLY A 100 -13.57 11.79 18.62
CA GLY A 100 -14.51 11.02 19.43
C GLY A 100 -15.02 9.75 18.74
N LEU A 101 -15.23 9.77 17.41
CA LEU A 101 -15.64 8.57 16.66
C LEU A 101 -14.51 7.56 16.52
N GLU A 102 -13.27 8.01 16.33
CA GLU A 102 -12.10 7.13 16.26
C GLU A 102 -11.81 6.45 17.61
N GLU A 103 -11.90 7.21 18.71
CA GLU A 103 -11.82 6.69 20.07
C GLU A 103 -12.93 5.67 20.33
N THR A 104 -14.18 6.02 20.03
CA THR A 104 -15.33 5.11 20.18
C THR A 104 -15.16 3.83 19.36
N ALA A 105 -14.67 3.93 18.11
CA ALA A 105 -14.42 2.77 17.26
C ALA A 105 -13.31 1.87 17.84
N SER A 106 -12.27 2.48 18.42
CA SER A 106 -11.20 1.76 19.11
C SER A 106 -11.74 1.03 20.35
N GLU A 107 -12.58 1.68 21.14
CA GLU A 107 -13.24 1.09 22.31
C GLU A 107 -14.16 -0.09 21.94
N PHE A 108 -14.99 0.05 20.90
CA PHE A 108 -15.81 -1.06 20.41
C PHE A 108 -14.98 -2.23 19.91
N LYS A 109 -13.85 -1.96 19.25
CA LYS A 109 -12.93 -3.02 18.80
C LYS A 109 -12.28 -3.72 20.00
N ALA A 110 -11.84 -2.97 21.00
CA ALA A 110 -11.28 -3.54 22.23
C ALA A 110 -12.33 -4.40 22.95
N LEU A 111 -13.55 -3.90 23.10
CA LEU A 111 -14.66 -4.65 23.70
C LEU A 111 -14.96 -5.94 22.93
N LEU A 112 -15.00 -5.88 21.60
CA LEU A 112 -15.22 -7.06 20.75
C LEU A 112 -14.12 -8.11 20.94
N LEU A 113 -12.85 -7.69 21.03
CA LEU A 113 -11.74 -8.60 21.29
C LEU A 113 -11.83 -9.23 22.69
N THR A 114 -12.14 -8.43 23.72
CA THR A 114 -12.34 -8.97 25.08
C THR A 114 -13.50 -9.97 25.13
N CYS A 115 -14.63 -9.67 24.49
CA CYS A 115 -15.75 -10.60 24.42
C CYS A 115 -15.38 -11.87 23.63
N HIS A 116 -14.63 -11.74 22.55
CA HIS A 116 -14.10 -12.87 21.79
C HIS A 116 -13.23 -13.77 22.67
N ASP A 117 -12.26 -13.19 23.38
CA ASP A 117 -11.34 -13.92 24.26
C ASP A 117 -12.12 -14.65 25.36
N SER A 118 -13.08 -13.99 26.03
CA SER A 118 -13.94 -14.64 27.03
C SER A 118 -14.76 -15.80 26.44
N VAL A 119 -15.35 -15.65 25.25
CA VAL A 119 -16.10 -16.75 24.62
C VAL A 119 -15.17 -17.92 24.26
N VAL A 120 -13.98 -17.65 23.73
CA VAL A 120 -13.04 -18.70 23.37
C VAL A 120 -12.51 -19.40 24.62
N MET A 121 -12.00 -18.66 25.60
CA MET A 121 -11.33 -19.19 26.78
C MET A 121 -12.31 -19.82 27.78
N ASP A 122 -13.45 -19.18 28.05
CA ASP A 122 -14.35 -19.61 29.12
C ASP A 122 -15.39 -20.63 28.65
N LEU A 123 -15.79 -20.58 27.36
CA LEU A 123 -16.85 -21.44 26.83
C LEU A 123 -16.33 -22.51 25.87
N LEU A 124 -15.51 -22.13 24.88
CA LEU A 124 -15.15 -23.04 23.79
C LEU A 124 -13.96 -23.94 24.12
N GLN A 125 -12.87 -23.41 24.69
CA GLN A 125 -11.69 -24.19 25.06
C GLN A 125 -12.01 -25.33 26.03
N PRO A 126 -12.80 -25.16 27.12
CA PRO A 126 -13.17 -26.27 28.00
C PRO A 126 -13.94 -27.37 27.26
N LYS A 127 -14.83 -26.99 26.32
CA LYS A 127 -15.57 -27.93 25.49
C LYS A 127 -14.68 -28.67 24.50
N VAL A 128 -13.73 -27.98 23.87
CA VAL A 128 -12.72 -28.57 22.99
C VAL A 128 -11.91 -29.60 23.76
N SER A 129 -11.36 -29.23 24.92
CA SER A 129 -10.60 -30.14 25.78
C SER A 129 -11.43 -31.34 26.25
N ALA A 130 -12.68 -31.12 26.68
CA ALA A 130 -13.58 -32.20 27.09
C ALA A 130 -13.93 -33.17 25.95
N THR A 131 -13.91 -32.69 24.70
CA THR A 131 -14.13 -33.51 23.49
C THR A 131 -12.85 -34.25 23.09
N ALA A 132 -11.71 -33.57 23.10
CA ALA A 132 -10.43 -34.11 22.67
C ALA A 132 -9.88 -35.17 23.63
N ALA A 133 -9.98 -34.93 24.95
CA ALA A 133 -9.41 -35.80 25.97
C ALA A 133 -9.84 -37.28 25.90
N PRO A 134 -11.14 -37.63 25.87
CA PRO A 134 -11.56 -39.03 25.79
C PRO A 134 -11.18 -39.67 24.46
N LEU A 135 -11.18 -38.92 23.34
CA LEU A 135 -10.78 -39.43 22.03
C LEU A 135 -9.29 -39.75 22.02
N PHE A 136 -8.44 -38.79 22.40
CA PHE A 136 -6.98 -38.94 22.39
C PHE A 136 -6.51 -40.01 23.39
N LYS A 137 -7.17 -40.13 24.55
CA LYS A 137 -6.85 -41.16 25.55
C LYS A 137 -6.95 -42.58 24.99
N ARG A 138 -7.89 -42.85 24.08
CA ARG A 138 -8.13 -44.19 23.51
C ARG A 138 -7.12 -44.60 22.43
N VAL A 139 -6.36 -43.66 21.88
CA VAL A 139 -5.39 -43.93 20.80
C VAL A 139 -4.07 -44.42 21.37
N SER A 140 -3.49 -45.46 20.78
CA SER A 140 -2.09 -45.85 21.01
C SER A 140 -1.21 -45.23 19.93
N TYR A 141 0.01 -44.83 20.29
CA TYR A 141 1.07 -44.45 19.34
C TYR A 141 2.29 -45.38 19.44
N ASP A 142 2.19 -46.46 20.22
CA ASP A 142 3.03 -47.63 20.02
C ASP A 142 2.21 -48.58 19.14
N LEU A 143 2.52 -48.58 17.84
CA LEU A 143 1.74 -49.23 16.79
C LEU A 143 2.51 -50.37 16.14
N SER A 144 1.81 -51.46 15.81
CA SER A 144 2.29 -52.44 14.82
C SER A 144 1.93 -52.02 13.39
N ASP A 145 2.57 -52.62 12.39
CA ASP A 145 2.25 -52.40 10.97
C ASP A 145 0.75 -52.63 10.65
N ASP A 146 0.15 -53.68 11.21
CA ASP A 146 -1.27 -53.99 11.03
C ASP A 146 -2.17 -52.89 11.62
N GLN A 147 -1.83 -52.38 12.81
CA GLN A 147 -2.57 -51.30 13.46
C GLN A 147 -2.42 -49.98 12.69
N PHE A 148 -1.20 -49.66 12.24
CA PHE A 148 -0.95 -48.49 11.42
C PHE A 148 -1.75 -48.54 10.12
N THR A 149 -1.69 -49.66 9.40
CA THR A 149 -2.46 -49.89 8.16
C THR A 149 -3.97 -49.80 8.40
N PHE A 150 -4.47 -50.36 9.51
CA PHE A 150 -5.88 -50.24 9.87
C PHE A 150 -6.29 -48.78 10.12
N ASN A 151 -5.45 -48.01 10.82
CA ASN A 151 -5.67 -46.59 11.11
C ASN A 151 -5.60 -45.73 9.83
N GLU A 152 -4.90 -46.18 8.78
CA GLU A 152 -4.88 -45.44 7.53
C GLU A 152 -6.26 -45.36 6.87
N ALA A 153 -7.02 -46.45 6.94
CA ALA A 153 -8.40 -46.52 6.47
C ALA A 153 -9.42 -46.01 7.50
N ASN A 154 -9.10 -46.13 8.79
CA ASN A 154 -10.00 -45.81 9.90
C ASN A 154 -9.31 -44.86 10.89
N ASP A 155 -9.31 -43.57 10.58
CA ASP A 155 -8.70 -42.55 11.44
C ASP A 155 -9.29 -42.62 12.87
N PRO A 156 -8.46 -42.85 13.91
CA PRO A 156 -8.96 -43.14 15.25
C PRO A 156 -9.29 -41.86 16.05
N PHE A 157 -8.95 -40.67 15.53
CA PHE A 157 -8.91 -39.45 16.32
C PHE A 157 -9.23 -38.16 15.55
N ALA A 158 -8.35 -37.73 14.65
CA ALA A 158 -8.35 -36.38 14.09
C ALA A 158 -9.67 -36.03 13.38
N HIS A 159 -10.21 -36.95 12.57
CA HIS A 159 -11.44 -36.72 11.82
C HIS A 159 -12.65 -36.54 12.74
N VAL A 160 -12.78 -37.40 13.75
CA VAL A 160 -13.89 -37.32 14.72
C VAL A 160 -13.79 -36.04 15.53
N LEU A 161 -12.57 -35.66 15.95
CA LEU A 161 -12.35 -34.43 16.70
C LEU A 161 -12.75 -33.19 15.89
N VAL A 162 -12.23 -33.04 14.67
CA VAL A 162 -12.52 -31.84 13.86
C VAL A 162 -13.98 -31.75 13.46
N GLN A 163 -14.63 -32.88 13.16
CA GLN A 163 -16.06 -32.89 12.85
C GLN A 163 -16.89 -32.46 14.06
N THR A 164 -16.59 -33.00 15.25
CA THR A 164 -17.33 -32.68 16.48
C THR A 164 -17.14 -31.23 16.89
N VAL A 165 -15.89 -30.74 16.87
CA VAL A 165 -15.58 -29.36 17.23
C VAL A 165 -16.18 -28.39 16.22
N ALA A 166 -16.05 -28.64 14.91
CA ALA A 166 -16.63 -27.77 13.89
C ALA A 166 -18.16 -27.70 14.00
N ALA A 167 -18.84 -28.83 14.18
CA ALA A 167 -20.29 -28.88 14.35
C ALA A 167 -20.77 -28.09 15.58
N SER A 168 -19.93 -27.98 16.63
CA SER A 168 -20.25 -27.20 17.83
C SER A 168 -20.20 -25.68 17.61
N VAL A 169 -19.46 -25.22 16.58
CA VAL A 169 -19.24 -23.80 16.29
C VAL A 169 -20.06 -23.33 15.09
N GLU A 170 -20.39 -24.23 14.16
CA GLU A 170 -21.16 -23.93 12.95
C GLU A 170 -22.47 -23.15 13.17
N PRO A 171 -23.27 -23.39 14.24
CA PRO A 171 -24.47 -22.60 14.52
C PRO A 171 -24.22 -21.09 14.69
N PHE A 172 -23.02 -20.67 15.13
CA PHE A 172 -22.69 -19.25 15.27
C PHE A 172 -22.52 -18.55 13.91
N GLY A 173 -22.28 -19.30 12.83
CA GLY A 173 -22.05 -18.74 11.49
C GLY A 173 -23.23 -17.95 10.93
N ALA A 174 -24.46 -18.29 11.34
CA ALA A 174 -25.66 -17.55 10.93
C ALA A 174 -25.86 -16.22 11.69
N HIS A 175 -25.17 -16.04 12.82
CA HIS A 175 -25.36 -14.91 13.74
C HIS A 175 -24.17 -13.96 13.80
N LEU A 176 -23.04 -14.34 13.22
CA LEU A 176 -21.81 -13.55 13.20
C LEU A 176 -21.52 -13.02 11.80
N SER A 177 -20.87 -11.85 11.74
CA SER A 177 -20.25 -11.41 10.50
C SER A 177 -19.17 -12.41 10.07
N ARG A 178 -18.86 -12.50 8.77
CA ARG A 178 -17.78 -13.37 8.27
C ARG A 178 -16.46 -13.15 9.03
N ALA A 179 -16.09 -11.90 9.28
CA ALA A 179 -14.86 -11.57 10.00
C ALA A 179 -14.88 -12.09 11.45
N ASN A 180 -16.00 -11.91 12.16
CA ASN A 180 -16.13 -12.37 13.54
C ASN A 180 -16.20 -13.89 13.63
N PHE A 181 -16.82 -14.56 12.66
CA PHE A 181 -16.87 -16.02 12.62
C PHE A 181 -15.48 -16.63 12.35
N VAL A 182 -14.71 -16.05 11.41
CA VAL A 182 -13.32 -16.48 11.17
C VAL A 182 -12.47 -16.28 12.42
N MET A 183 -12.58 -15.13 13.10
CA MET A 183 -11.89 -14.88 14.37
C MET A 183 -12.26 -15.93 15.43
N LEU A 184 -13.56 -16.25 15.58
CA LEU A 184 -14.03 -17.31 16.48
C LEU A 184 -13.42 -18.68 16.15
N MET A 185 -13.43 -19.06 14.87
CA MET A 185 -12.87 -20.32 14.39
C MET A 185 -11.36 -20.41 14.59
N GLU A 186 -10.62 -19.31 14.45
CA GLU A 186 -9.18 -19.25 14.77
C GLU A 186 -8.92 -19.53 16.25
N GLY A 187 -9.68 -18.91 17.16
CA GLY A 187 -9.55 -19.19 18.60
C GLY A 187 -9.89 -20.64 18.96
N VAL A 188 -10.84 -21.25 18.25
CA VAL A 188 -11.15 -22.68 18.42
C VAL A 188 -10.03 -23.56 17.88
N ALA A 189 -9.44 -23.20 16.72
CA ALA A 189 -8.30 -23.92 16.17
C ALA A 189 -7.10 -23.89 17.13
N GLU A 190 -6.85 -22.74 17.77
CA GLU A 190 -5.84 -22.59 18.82
C GLU A 190 -6.16 -23.48 20.03
N GLY A 191 -7.40 -23.47 20.52
CA GLY A 191 -7.83 -24.38 21.58
C GLY A 191 -7.64 -25.87 21.25
N VAL A 192 -7.86 -26.27 19.99
CA VAL A 192 -7.60 -27.64 19.53
C VAL A 192 -6.10 -27.92 19.53
N ALA A 193 -5.29 -27.00 19.00
CA ALA A 193 -3.84 -27.17 18.93
C ALA A 193 -3.24 -27.33 20.34
N ASP A 194 -3.62 -26.46 21.27
CA ASP A 194 -3.16 -26.47 22.65
C ASP A 194 -3.62 -27.73 23.41
N ALA A 195 -4.88 -28.12 23.26
CA ALA A 195 -5.41 -29.32 23.90
C ALA A 195 -4.66 -30.58 23.43
N VAL A 196 -4.38 -30.70 22.14
CA VAL A 196 -3.63 -31.84 21.60
C VAL A 196 -2.17 -31.81 22.07
N ASP A 197 -1.49 -30.67 22.02
CA ASP A 197 -0.08 -30.58 22.44
C ASP A 197 0.11 -30.93 23.92
N ALA A 198 -0.82 -30.47 24.77
CA ALA A 198 -0.84 -30.79 26.19
C ALA A 198 -0.99 -32.30 26.47
N MET A 199 -1.72 -33.02 25.61
CA MET A 199 -1.94 -34.46 25.78
C MET A 199 -0.83 -35.33 25.19
N ILE A 200 -0.04 -34.83 24.22
CA ILE A 200 1.05 -35.59 23.60
C ILE A 200 2.03 -36.13 24.64
N GLY A 201 2.35 -35.34 25.67
CA GLY A 201 3.26 -35.76 26.76
C GLY A 201 2.77 -36.93 27.61
N THR A 202 1.50 -37.36 27.45
CA THR A 202 0.91 -38.49 28.16
C THR A 202 1.04 -39.81 27.40
N LYS A 203 1.66 -39.78 26.21
CA LYS A 203 1.77 -40.92 25.30
C LYS A 203 3.23 -41.32 25.10
N THR A 204 3.42 -42.56 24.67
CA THR A 204 4.68 -43.08 24.16
C THR A 204 4.52 -43.35 22.67
N PHE A 205 5.61 -43.18 21.91
CA PHE A 205 5.61 -43.26 20.45
C PHE A 205 6.68 -44.23 19.99
N ASN A 206 6.37 -45.02 18.98
CA ASN A 206 7.38 -45.58 18.07
C ASN A 206 7.34 -44.79 16.73
N GLN A 207 8.18 -45.14 15.75
CA GLN A 207 8.23 -44.41 14.47
C GLN A 207 6.86 -44.38 13.75
N LEU A 208 6.12 -45.50 13.75
CA LEU A 208 4.79 -45.56 13.13
C LEU A 208 3.79 -44.65 13.85
N GLY A 209 3.85 -44.58 15.19
CA GLY A 209 3.06 -43.63 15.97
C GLY A 209 3.40 -42.18 15.69
N ALA A 210 4.68 -41.86 15.53
CA ALA A 210 5.10 -40.51 15.14
C ALA A 210 4.56 -40.12 13.76
N MET A 211 4.60 -41.05 12.79
CA MET A 211 4.02 -40.84 11.45
C MET A 211 2.49 -40.68 11.51
N GLN A 212 1.81 -41.46 12.36
CA GLN A 212 0.37 -41.33 12.59
C GLN A 212 0.02 -39.94 13.14
N LEU A 213 0.75 -39.47 14.16
CA LEU A 213 0.55 -38.13 14.72
C LEU A 213 0.80 -37.03 13.67
N ASP A 214 1.84 -37.15 12.84
CA ASP A 214 2.10 -36.19 11.76
C ASP A 214 0.93 -36.11 10.76
N LYS A 215 0.39 -37.27 10.36
CA LYS A 215 -0.82 -37.34 9.53
C LYS A 215 -2.00 -36.65 10.20
N GLU A 216 -2.24 -36.92 11.47
CA GLU A 216 -3.34 -36.31 12.24
C GLU A 216 -3.18 -34.79 12.35
N VAL A 217 -1.97 -34.29 12.66
CA VAL A 217 -1.68 -32.85 12.69
C VAL A 217 -1.95 -32.20 11.33
N ARG A 218 -1.64 -32.87 10.22
CA ARG A 218 -2.00 -32.39 8.87
C ARG A 218 -3.51 -32.34 8.65
N VAL A 219 -4.27 -33.32 9.13
CA VAL A 219 -5.75 -33.33 9.06
C VAL A 219 -6.34 -32.19 9.89
N LEU A 220 -5.87 -32.00 11.12
CA LEU A 220 -6.29 -30.89 11.98
C LEU A 220 -6.04 -29.55 11.29
N ALA A 221 -4.81 -29.33 10.81
CA ALA A 221 -4.44 -28.09 10.13
C ALA A 221 -5.27 -27.87 8.85
N ALA A 222 -5.45 -28.89 8.00
CA ALA A 222 -6.22 -28.73 6.76
C ALA A 222 -7.68 -28.33 7.04
N CYS A 223 -8.35 -29.01 7.98
CA CYS A 223 -9.76 -28.73 8.29
C CYS A 223 -9.99 -27.30 8.79
N PHE A 224 -9.15 -26.83 9.73
CA PHE A 224 -9.24 -25.46 10.22
C PHE A 224 -8.71 -24.43 9.22
N GLY A 225 -7.75 -24.79 8.39
CA GLY A 225 -7.27 -23.94 7.28
C GLY A 225 -8.39 -23.60 6.30
N ASP A 226 -9.16 -24.60 5.88
CA ASP A 226 -10.32 -24.41 4.99
C ASP A 226 -11.40 -23.54 5.65
N LYS A 227 -11.74 -23.82 6.91
CA LYS A 227 -12.79 -23.07 7.64
C LYS A 227 -12.38 -21.65 8.02
N CYS A 228 -11.10 -21.38 8.23
CA CYS A 228 -10.56 -20.04 8.51
C CYS A 228 -10.08 -19.30 7.25
N HIS A 229 -10.37 -19.82 6.04
CA HIS A 229 -9.89 -19.28 4.76
C HIS A 229 -8.38 -19.02 4.72
N HIS A 230 -7.59 -19.87 5.38
CA HIS A 230 -6.13 -19.75 5.43
C HIS A 230 -5.68 -18.37 5.93
N SER A 231 -6.30 -17.90 7.01
CA SER A 231 -5.86 -16.70 7.73
C SER A 231 -4.34 -16.69 7.94
N PRO A 232 -3.68 -15.52 7.91
CA PRO A 232 -2.25 -15.41 8.22
C PRO A 232 -1.86 -16.03 9.57
N ARG A 233 -2.81 -16.09 10.53
CA ARG A 233 -2.59 -16.72 11.84
C ARG A 233 -2.55 -18.25 11.78
N HIS A 234 -3.15 -18.88 10.78
CA HIS A 234 -3.33 -20.33 10.69
C HIS A 234 -2.01 -21.10 10.83
N ASP A 235 -0.96 -20.66 10.11
CA ASP A 235 0.33 -21.34 10.17
C ASP A 235 1.00 -21.19 11.52
N HIS A 236 0.80 -20.06 12.22
CA HIS A 236 1.28 -19.85 13.58
C HIS A 236 0.55 -20.74 14.58
N THR A 237 -0.76 -20.91 14.44
CA THR A 237 -1.61 -21.72 15.34
C THR A 237 -1.16 -23.18 15.40
N PHE A 238 -0.88 -23.80 14.25
CA PHE A 238 -0.47 -25.21 14.20
C PHE A 238 1.06 -25.41 14.20
N ALA A 239 1.87 -24.35 14.24
CA ALA A 239 3.32 -24.47 14.22
C ALA A 239 3.88 -25.31 15.37
N PRO A 240 3.46 -25.15 16.65
CA PRO A 240 3.96 -25.98 17.74
C PRO A 240 3.72 -27.47 17.50
N LEU A 241 2.49 -27.86 17.10
CA LEU A 241 2.16 -29.26 16.80
C LEU A 241 2.95 -29.82 15.61
N ARG A 242 3.13 -29.04 14.54
CA ARG A 242 3.94 -29.47 13.39
C ARG A 242 5.40 -29.67 13.78
N GLN A 243 5.95 -28.79 14.61
CA GLN A 243 7.31 -28.93 15.13
C GLN A 243 7.42 -30.12 16.09
N THR A 244 6.40 -30.37 16.91
CA THR A 244 6.32 -31.56 17.78
C THR A 244 6.33 -32.84 16.95
N ALA A 245 5.51 -32.91 15.89
CA ALA A 245 5.50 -34.03 14.97
C ALA A 245 6.86 -34.20 14.25
N LEU A 246 7.50 -33.10 13.85
CA LEU A 246 8.82 -33.13 13.22
C LEU A 246 9.88 -33.72 14.15
N VAL A 247 9.92 -33.29 15.42
CA VAL A 247 10.84 -33.84 16.43
C VAL A 247 10.58 -35.33 16.67
N LEU A 248 9.31 -35.73 16.76
CA LEU A 248 8.96 -37.14 16.99
C LEU A 248 9.27 -38.04 15.78
N ASN A 249 9.41 -37.50 14.56
CA ASN A 249 9.67 -38.27 13.34
C ASN A 249 11.16 -38.38 12.97
N VAL A 250 12.08 -37.81 13.76
CA VAL A 250 13.51 -38.00 13.51
C VAL A 250 13.90 -39.47 13.61
N ASP A 251 14.84 -39.91 12.76
CA ASP A 251 15.29 -41.30 12.72
C ASP A 251 16.20 -41.63 13.91
N SER A 252 17.02 -40.66 14.33
CA SER A 252 17.87 -40.76 15.52
C SER A 252 17.86 -39.46 16.33
N PRO A 253 18.23 -39.50 17.63
CA PRO A 253 18.30 -38.28 18.46
C PRO A 253 19.26 -37.21 17.91
N GLU A 254 20.31 -37.58 17.17
CA GLU A 254 21.28 -36.62 16.63
C GLU A 254 20.69 -35.78 15.47
N ASP A 255 19.77 -36.34 14.70
CA ASP A 255 19.15 -35.67 13.54
C ASP A 255 18.29 -34.47 13.98
N VAL A 256 17.90 -34.40 15.26
CA VAL A 256 17.15 -33.25 15.81
C VAL A 256 17.93 -31.93 15.67
N VAL A 257 19.27 -32.00 15.65
CA VAL A 257 20.15 -30.83 15.51
C VAL A 257 19.99 -30.19 14.13
N GLU A 258 19.64 -30.98 13.12
CA GLU A 258 19.43 -30.46 11.77
C GLU A 258 18.15 -29.64 11.66
N ILE A 259 17.13 -29.93 12.48
CA ILE A 259 15.82 -29.27 12.42
C ILE A 259 15.62 -28.20 13.49
N PHE A 260 16.28 -28.33 14.65
CA PHE A 260 16.08 -27.45 15.79
C PHE A 260 16.41 -26.00 15.44
N GLY A 261 15.50 -25.08 15.78
CA GLY A 261 15.66 -23.64 15.53
C GLY A 261 15.39 -23.21 14.08
N ARG A 262 15.12 -24.13 13.14
CA ARG A 262 14.81 -23.76 11.75
C ARG A 262 13.34 -23.39 11.57
N PRO A 263 13.02 -22.39 10.72
CA PRO A 263 11.65 -22.04 10.42
C PRO A 263 10.96 -23.18 9.65
N THR A 264 9.70 -23.46 10.01
CA THR A 264 8.85 -24.48 9.37
C THR A 264 7.65 -23.79 8.72
N LYS A 265 7.46 -23.98 7.41
CA LYS A 265 6.41 -23.29 6.62
C LYS A 265 6.36 -21.76 6.84
N GLY A 266 7.54 -21.12 6.91
CA GLY A 266 7.64 -19.67 7.11
C GLY A 266 7.36 -19.18 8.53
N VAL A 267 7.16 -20.09 9.49
CA VAL A 267 7.00 -19.77 10.91
C VAL A 267 8.27 -20.14 11.67
N GLU A 268 8.80 -19.18 12.43
CA GLU A 268 9.95 -19.39 13.32
C GLU A 268 9.72 -20.52 14.32
N TRP A 269 10.82 -21.18 14.73
CA TRP A 269 10.79 -22.26 15.71
C TRP A 269 10.16 -21.79 17.04
N LYS A 270 9.25 -22.59 17.60
CA LYS A 270 8.46 -22.27 18.81
C LYS A 270 8.78 -23.13 20.01
N LEU A 271 9.28 -24.36 19.80
CA LEU A 271 9.56 -25.28 20.90
C LEU A 271 10.83 -24.89 21.66
N SER A 272 10.77 -24.91 22.99
CA SER A 272 11.97 -24.76 23.82
C SER A 272 12.88 -25.98 23.69
N LYS A 273 14.18 -25.80 23.95
CA LYS A 273 15.14 -26.92 24.00
C LYS A 273 14.68 -28.04 24.94
N GLN A 274 14.16 -27.67 26.12
CA GLN A 274 13.66 -28.65 27.09
C GLN A 274 12.48 -29.45 26.52
N ARG A 275 11.50 -28.78 25.88
CA ARG A 275 10.36 -29.47 25.26
C ARG A 275 10.82 -30.46 24.18
N VAL A 276 11.82 -30.10 23.38
CA VAL A 276 12.39 -31.01 22.37
C VAL A 276 13.02 -32.25 23.02
N VAL A 277 13.77 -32.07 24.11
CA VAL A 277 14.33 -33.19 24.89
C VAL A 277 13.22 -34.07 25.47
N ASP A 278 12.18 -33.48 26.05
CA ASP A 278 11.05 -34.21 26.62
C ASP A 278 10.33 -35.03 25.54
N LEU A 279 10.14 -34.47 24.34
CA LEU A 279 9.53 -35.16 23.20
C LEU A 279 10.37 -36.35 22.73
N MET A 280 11.70 -36.20 22.66
CA MET A 280 12.59 -37.32 22.32
C MET A 280 12.49 -38.45 23.35
N HIS A 281 12.26 -38.16 24.63
CA HIS A 281 12.03 -39.19 25.64
C HIS A 281 10.69 -39.91 25.52
N LEU A 282 9.75 -39.40 24.72
CA LEU A 282 8.50 -40.12 24.43
C LEU A 282 8.70 -41.24 23.39
N ARG A 283 9.82 -41.24 22.65
CA ARG A 283 10.16 -42.30 21.68
C ARG A 283 10.71 -43.53 22.40
N VAL A 284 9.99 -44.65 22.31
CA VAL A 284 10.31 -45.90 23.01
C VAL A 284 11.62 -46.54 22.54
N ASP A 285 12.02 -46.23 21.32
CA ASP A 285 13.23 -46.71 20.67
C ASP A 285 14.45 -45.81 20.91
N PHE A 286 14.26 -44.64 21.56
CA PHE A 286 15.36 -43.76 21.93
C PHE A 286 15.80 -43.98 23.38
N SER A 287 17.07 -44.37 23.56
CA SER A 287 17.62 -44.52 24.90
C SER A 287 17.87 -43.15 25.57
N THR A 288 17.67 -43.07 26.89
CA THR A 288 17.96 -41.86 27.68
C THR A 288 19.40 -41.37 27.49
N ALA A 289 20.36 -42.30 27.36
CA ALA A 289 21.76 -41.97 27.14
C ALA A 289 22.01 -41.33 25.77
N ALA A 290 21.35 -41.83 24.71
CA ALA A 290 21.45 -41.25 23.36
C ALA A 290 20.85 -39.84 23.32
N VAL A 291 19.68 -39.63 23.93
CA VAL A 291 19.05 -38.30 24.02
C VAL A 291 19.93 -37.32 24.80
N ALA A 292 20.55 -37.75 25.91
CA ALA A 292 21.45 -36.91 26.71
C ALA A 292 22.77 -36.56 25.99
N ALA A 293 23.19 -37.37 25.01
CA ALA A 293 24.41 -37.15 24.25
C ALA A 293 24.25 -36.08 23.15
N VAL A 294 23.00 -35.72 22.78
CA VAL A 294 22.69 -34.75 21.73
C VAL A 294 23.24 -33.36 22.08
N LYS A 295 23.98 -32.78 21.15
CA LYS A 295 24.54 -31.43 21.26
C LYS A 295 23.83 -30.48 20.31
N PHE A 296 22.87 -29.74 20.86
CA PHE A 296 22.16 -28.64 20.21
C PHE A 296 23.08 -27.47 19.89
#